data_AF-A0A849TYQ7-F1
#
_entry.id   AF-A0A849TYQ7-F1
#
_cell.length_a   1.000
_cell.length_b   1.000
_cell.length_c   1.000
_cell.angle_alpha   90.00
_cell.angle_beta   90.00
_cell.angle_gamma   90.00
#
_symmetry.space_group_name_H-M   'P 1'
#
loop_
_entity.id
_entity.type
_entity.pdbx_description
1 polymer ?
#
loop_
_entity_poly.entity_id
_entity_poly.type
_entity_poly.pdbx_seq_one_letter_code
_entity_poly.pdbx_strand_id
1 'polypeptide(L)'
;MAEEEQGFVVRDRRASGGAEAAPVASAPSKLSISATSSMESSQAPPAPPVTFSSFVISLGSSSLMLMGEQLDPNQAPIPVNLPQAKEIIDLLSVLEDKTKGNLTPDEQTVLRDMLYALRMKYVTLASLK
;
A
#
# COMPACT_ATOMS: atom_id res chain seq x y z
N MET A 1 7.67 -50.52 21.30
CA MET A 1 8.50 -49.31 21.45
C MET A 1 9.81 -49.62 20.75
N ALA A 2 10.23 -49.03 19.64
CA ALA A 2 9.69 -48.07 18.67
C ALA A 2 10.54 -48.35 17.40
N GLU A 3 9.93 -48.81 16.31
CA GLU A 3 9.67 -48.01 15.10
C GLU A 3 10.96 -47.59 14.37
N GLU A 4 11.43 -48.46 13.49
CA GLU A 4 12.35 -48.12 12.40
C GLU A 4 11.52 -47.54 11.24
N GLU A 5 11.43 -46.22 11.15
CA GLU A 5 10.81 -45.53 10.02
C GLU A 5 11.74 -45.61 8.80
N GLN A 6 11.46 -46.59 7.94
CA GLN A 6 12.08 -46.74 6.63
C GLN A 6 11.68 -45.55 5.73
N GLY A 7 12.69 -44.88 5.19
CA GLY A 7 12.54 -43.69 4.36
C GLY A 7 11.65 -43.91 3.14
N PHE A 8 10.65 -43.03 2.99
CA PHE A 8 9.78 -43.01 1.83
C PHE A 8 10.35 -42.11 0.73
N VAL A 9 10.60 -42.69 -0.44
CA VAL A 9 11.11 -42.00 -1.63
C VAL A 9 9.93 -41.55 -2.49
N VAL A 10 9.65 -40.24 -2.51
CA VAL A 10 8.66 -39.65 -3.43
C VAL A 10 9.31 -39.49 -4.81
N ARG A 11 9.04 -40.43 -5.70
CA ARG A 11 9.35 -40.32 -7.14
C ARG A 11 8.14 -39.74 -7.85
N ASP A 12 8.09 -38.42 -7.97
CA ASP A 12 7.06 -37.75 -8.77
C ASP A 12 7.38 -37.94 -10.27
N ARG A 13 6.53 -38.72 -10.95
CA ARG A 13 6.63 -39.05 -12.36
C ARG A 13 5.61 -38.21 -13.11
N ARG A 14 6.05 -37.04 -13.58
CA ARG A 14 5.33 -36.17 -14.53
C ARG A 14 4.80 -37.01 -15.70
N ALA A 15 3.49 -37.27 -15.69
CA ALA A 15 2.77 -37.91 -16.78
C ALA A 15 2.00 -36.84 -17.56
N SER A 16 2.46 -36.65 -18.79
CA SER A 16 1.77 -36.02 -19.91
C SER A 16 0.44 -36.70 -20.22
N GLY A 17 -0.57 -35.92 -20.61
CA GLY A 17 -1.76 -36.45 -21.28
C GLY A 17 -2.91 -35.46 -21.29
N GLY A 18 -2.99 -34.62 -22.34
CA GLY A 18 -4.16 -33.78 -22.59
C GLY A 18 -5.34 -34.59 -23.13
N ALA A 19 -6.55 -34.11 -22.87
CA ALA A 19 -7.66 -34.03 -23.82
C ALA A 19 -8.87 -33.37 -23.16
N GLU A 20 -9.42 -32.42 -23.89
CA GLU A 20 -10.59 -31.58 -23.71
C GLU A 20 -11.91 -32.38 -23.80
N ALA A 21 -12.91 -32.06 -22.95
CA ALA A 21 -14.36 -32.11 -23.27
C ALA A 21 -15.23 -31.73 -22.05
N ALA A 22 -15.89 -30.58 -22.13
CA ALA A 22 -17.19 -30.30 -21.47
C ALA A 22 -18.32 -30.54 -22.52
N PRO A 23 -19.64 -30.38 -22.26
CA PRO A 23 -20.38 -30.12 -21.01
C PRO A 23 -21.64 -31.02 -20.83
N VAL A 24 -22.25 -31.10 -19.64
CA VAL A 24 -23.69 -31.41 -19.50
C VAL A 24 -24.35 -30.57 -18.42
N ALA A 25 -25.47 -29.98 -18.82
CA ALA A 25 -26.30 -29.04 -18.10
C ALA A 25 -27.14 -29.70 -17.00
N SER A 26 -27.36 -28.97 -15.91
CA SER A 26 -28.51 -29.14 -14.99
C SER A 26 -28.73 -27.85 -14.18
N ALA A 27 -29.57 -26.96 -14.70
CA ALA A 27 -30.38 -26.03 -13.88
C ALA A 27 -31.73 -26.74 -13.61
N PRO A 28 -32.49 -26.47 -12.53
CA PRO A 28 -32.92 -25.12 -12.12
C PRO A 28 -33.11 -24.88 -10.61
N SER A 29 -33.13 -23.62 -10.16
CA SER A 29 -34.33 -23.03 -9.53
C SER A 29 -34.07 -21.57 -9.11
N LYS A 30 -35.13 -20.78 -9.25
CA LYS A 30 -35.20 -19.33 -9.14
C LYS A 30 -35.13 -18.87 -7.69
N LEU A 31 -34.28 -17.89 -7.41
CA LEU A 31 -34.59 -16.85 -6.43
C LEU A 31 -34.51 -15.51 -7.15
N SER A 32 -35.70 -15.03 -7.46
CA SER A 32 -35.99 -13.68 -7.93
C SER A 32 -35.69 -12.69 -6.81
N ILE A 33 -34.76 -11.76 -7.06
CA ILE A 33 -34.82 -10.44 -6.45
C ILE A 33 -34.85 -9.44 -7.59
N SER A 34 -36.06 -9.00 -7.94
CA SER A 34 -36.30 -7.81 -8.73
C SER A 34 -36.79 -6.72 -7.78
N ALA A 35 -35.96 -5.70 -7.56
CA ALA A 35 -36.39 -4.36 -7.18
C ALA A 35 -35.22 -3.37 -7.36
N THR A 36 -35.20 -2.75 -8.55
CA THR A 36 -34.90 -1.33 -8.80
C THR A 36 -34.01 -0.59 -7.81
N SER A 37 -32.83 -0.20 -8.29
CA SER A 37 -32.24 1.10 -7.97
C SER A 37 -31.41 1.53 -9.18
N SER A 38 -32.03 2.31 -10.07
CA SER A 38 -31.31 3.11 -11.06
C SER A 38 -30.52 4.16 -10.28
N MET A 39 -29.31 3.80 -9.85
CA MET A 39 -28.31 4.76 -9.44
C MET A 39 -27.47 5.03 -10.68
N GLU A 40 -27.81 6.11 -11.35
CA GLU A 40 -26.96 6.76 -12.33
C GLU A 40 -25.65 7.09 -11.61
N SER A 41 -24.71 6.16 -11.70
CA SER A 41 -23.38 6.33 -11.16
C SER A 41 -22.76 7.40 -12.04
N SER A 42 -22.67 8.63 -11.53
CA SER A 42 -21.77 9.64 -12.07
C SER A 42 -20.38 9.03 -12.00
N GLN A 43 -20.01 8.32 -13.07
CA GLN A 43 -18.78 7.59 -13.16
C GLN A 43 -17.71 8.64 -13.47
N ALA A 44 -17.28 9.31 -12.40
CA ALA A 44 -16.02 10.04 -12.43
C ALA A 44 -14.97 9.04 -12.97
N PRO A 45 -14.09 9.48 -13.89
CA PRO A 45 -13.06 8.59 -14.41
C PRO A 45 -12.31 7.96 -13.23
N PRO A 46 -11.95 6.66 -13.32
CA PRO A 46 -11.23 6.00 -12.25
C PRO A 46 -9.95 6.80 -11.96
N ALA A 47 -9.77 7.18 -10.68
CA ALA A 47 -8.58 7.90 -10.26
C ALA A 47 -7.32 7.09 -10.62
N PRO A 48 -6.22 7.75 -11.03
CA PRO A 48 -5.00 7.05 -11.36
C PRO A 48 -4.51 6.22 -10.16
N PRO A 49 -3.86 5.07 -10.41
CA PRO A 49 -3.34 4.23 -9.34
C PRO A 49 -2.26 4.99 -8.55
N VAL A 50 -2.27 4.79 -7.23
CA VAL A 50 -1.24 5.35 -6.33
C VAL A 50 0.10 4.68 -6.63
N THR A 51 1.13 5.49 -6.88
CA THR A 51 2.52 5.03 -7.03
C THR A 51 3.26 5.17 -5.70
N PHE A 52 4.38 4.45 -5.53
CA PHE A 52 5.21 4.55 -4.33
C PHE A 52 5.65 6.00 -4.07
N SER A 53 6.14 6.70 -5.10
CA SER A 53 6.53 8.11 -4.98
C SER A 53 5.37 9.00 -4.53
N SER A 54 4.17 8.82 -5.09
CA SER A 54 2.99 9.59 -4.67
C SER A 54 2.58 9.31 -3.22
N PHE A 55 2.78 8.08 -2.75
CA PHE A 55 2.54 7.69 -1.36
C PHE A 55 3.56 8.29 -0.39
N VAL A 56 4.84 8.29 -0.76
CA VAL A 56 5.89 8.95 0.04
C VAL A 56 5.63 10.46 0.14
N ILE A 57 5.26 11.09 -0.98
CA ILE A 57 4.94 12.52 -1.03
C ILE A 57 3.72 12.83 -0.15
N SER A 58 2.66 12.03 -0.20
CA SER A 58 1.46 12.28 0.61
C SER A 58 1.72 12.16 2.12
N LEU A 59 2.53 11.18 2.54
CA LEU A 59 3.00 11.08 3.92
C LEU A 59 3.87 12.28 4.29
N GLY A 60 4.80 12.67 3.43
CA GLY A 60 5.67 13.83 3.63
C GLY A 60 4.88 15.13 3.83
N SER A 61 3.93 15.42 2.94
CA SER A 61 3.02 16.57 3.06
C SER A 61 2.25 16.55 4.36
N SER A 62 1.72 15.39 4.77
CA SER A 62 1.01 15.24 6.05
C SER A 62 1.92 15.57 7.23
N SER A 63 3.18 15.11 7.20
CA SER A 63 4.16 15.45 8.23
C SER A 63 4.50 16.93 8.26
N LEU A 64 4.61 17.59 7.10
CA LEU A 64 4.86 19.02 6.99
C LEU A 64 3.70 19.85 7.54
N MET A 65 2.46 19.45 7.25
CA MET A 65 1.24 20.07 7.78
C MET A 65 1.19 20.00 9.31
N LEU A 66 1.54 18.85 9.89
CA LEU A 66 1.65 18.67 11.34
C LEU A 66 2.80 19.47 11.95
N MET A 67 3.78 19.89 11.15
CA MET A 67 4.84 20.84 11.54
C MET A 67 4.42 22.31 11.34
N GLY A 68 3.18 22.59 10.94
CA GLY A 68 2.64 23.93 10.72
C GLY A 68 2.91 24.50 9.34
N GLU A 69 3.31 23.68 8.37
CA GLU A 69 3.42 24.13 6.98
C GLU A 69 2.06 24.17 6.30
N GLN A 70 1.85 25.21 5.50
CA GLN A 70 0.65 25.35 4.70
C GLN A 70 1.01 25.03 3.24
N LEU A 71 0.56 23.89 2.75
CA LEU A 71 0.82 23.46 1.36
C LEU A 71 -0.22 24.01 0.38
N ASP A 72 -1.45 24.23 0.84
CA ASP A 72 -2.52 24.81 0.03
C ASP A 72 -3.06 26.10 0.66
N PRO A 73 -3.28 27.17 -0.13
CA PRO A 73 -3.83 28.42 0.37
C PRO A 73 -5.27 28.28 0.90
N ASN A 74 -6.01 27.28 0.40
CA ASN A 74 -7.40 27.00 0.75
C ASN A 74 -7.56 25.95 1.88
N GLN A 75 -6.45 25.47 2.42
CA GLN A 75 -6.47 24.43 3.46
C GLN A 75 -7.02 24.97 4.78
N ALA A 76 -7.76 24.14 5.51
CA ALA A 76 -8.05 24.43 6.91
C ALA A 76 -6.74 24.46 7.73
N PRO A 77 -6.63 25.36 8.73
CA PRO A 77 -5.49 25.39 9.64
C PRO A 77 -5.37 24.05 10.38
N ILE A 78 -4.19 23.45 10.36
CA ILE A 78 -3.90 22.23 11.09
C ILE A 78 -3.07 22.58 12.32
N PRO A 79 -3.48 22.17 13.53
CA PRO A 79 -2.68 22.38 14.73
C PRO A 79 -1.33 21.70 14.63
N VAL A 80 -0.27 22.41 15.05
CA VAL A 80 1.08 21.85 15.10
C VAL A 80 1.12 20.68 16.09
N ASN A 81 1.53 19.52 15.62
CA ASN A 81 1.69 18.29 16.40
C ASN A 81 3.00 17.59 16.02
N LEU A 82 4.09 18.01 16.66
CA LEU A 82 5.42 17.43 16.42
C LEU A 82 5.49 15.93 16.75
N PRO A 83 4.92 15.41 17.87
CA PRO A 83 4.89 13.97 18.11
C PRO A 83 4.32 13.16 16.94
N GLN A 84 3.18 13.59 16.39
CA GLN A 84 2.56 12.90 15.25
C GLN A 84 3.38 13.06 13.95
N ALA A 85 4.00 14.23 13.74
CA ALA A 85 4.94 14.40 12.62
C ALA A 85 6.13 13.42 12.73
N LYS A 86 6.65 13.20 13.95
CA LYS A 86 7.73 12.24 14.19
C LYS A 86 7.30 10.81 13.85
N GLU A 87 6.10 10.39 14.20
CA GLU A 87 5.58 9.07 13.86
C GLU A 87 5.59 8.82 12.34
N ILE A 88 5.24 9.84 11.54
CA ILE A 88 5.30 9.74 10.08
C ILE A 88 6.73 9.63 9.58
N ILE A 89 7.68 10.39 10.15
CA ILE A 89 9.11 10.26 9.83
C ILE A 89 9.63 8.86 10.16
N ASP A 90 9.24 8.32 11.31
CA ASP A 90 9.62 6.98 11.74
C ASP A 90 9.02 5.93 10.77
N LEU A 91 7.77 6.10 10.34
CA LEU A 91 7.13 5.24 9.34
C LEU A 91 7.87 5.26 8.00
N LEU A 92 8.22 6.45 7.50
CA LEU A 92 9.02 6.59 6.28
C LEU A 92 10.41 5.93 6.44
N SER A 93 11.00 5.98 7.64
CA SER A 93 12.27 5.31 7.94
C SER A 93 12.13 3.78 7.91
N VAL A 94 11.04 3.25 8.46
CA VAL A 94 10.73 1.82 8.36
C VAL A 94 10.51 1.40 6.90
N LEU A 95 9.83 2.23 6.10
CA LEU A 95 9.66 1.97 4.67
C LEU A 95 11.00 1.95 3.95
N GLU A 96 11.90 2.89 4.22
CA GLU A 96 13.26 2.90 3.67
C GLU A 96 13.97 1.58 3.95
N ASP A 97 13.93 1.08 5.18
CA ASP A 97 14.56 -0.18 5.56
C ASP A 97 13.90 -1.40 4.92
N LYS A 98 12.57 -1.47 4.90
CA LYS A 98 11.81 -2.63 4.40
C LYS A 98 11.79 -2.73 2.88
N THR A 99 12.07 -1.64 2.17
CA THR A 99 12.02 -1.60 0.70
C THR A 99 13.41 -1.61 0.04
N LYS A 100 14.50 -1.71 0.81
CA LYS A 100 15.87 -1.78 0.27
C LYS A 100 16.00 -2.89 -0.78
N GLY A 101 16.57 -2.54 -1.94
CA GLY A 101 16.75 -3.45 -3.07
C GLY A 101 15.50 -3.66 -3.94
N ASN A 102 14.33 -3.12 -3.55
CA ASN A 102 13.08 -3.20 -4.32
C ASN A 102 12.66 -1.85 -4.93
N LEU A 103 13.38 -0.77 -4.66
CA LEU A 103 13.09 0.57 -5.19
C LEU A 103 13.83 0.82 -6.50
N THR A 104 13.16 1.52 -7.41
CA THR A 104 13.84 2.17 -8.55
C THR A 104 14.74 3.31 -8.06
N PRO A 105 15.72 3.77 -8.87
CA PRO A 105 16.61 4.88 -8.50
C PRO A 105 15.85 6.17 -8.15
N ASP A 106 14.75 6.44 -8.87
CA ASP A 106 13.92 7.62 -8.67
C ASP A 106 13.15 7.52 -7.35
N GLU A 107 12.50 6.38 -7.07
CA GLU A 107 11.80 6.13 -5.80
C GLU A 107 12.73 6.22 -4.59
N GLN A 108 13.93 5.67 -4.71
CA GLN A 108 14.94 5.74 -3.66
C GLN A 108 15.41 7.17 -3.41
N THR A 109 15.48 8.00 -4.45
CA THR A 109 15.85 9.41 -4.32
C THR A 109 14.73 10.20 -3.65
N VAL A 110 13.48 10.03 -4.11
CA VAL A 110 12.30 10.66 -3.51
C VAL A 110 12.20 10.35 -2.02
N LEU A 111 12.37 9.09 -1.61
CA LEU A 111 12.28 8.70 -0.20
C LEU A 111 13.41 9.30 0.64
N ARG A 112 14.65 9.26 0.16
CA ARG A 112 15.81 9.81 0.89
C ARG A 112 15.71 11.31 1.05
N ASP A 113 15.37 12.02 -0.03
CA ASP A 113 15.27 13.48 -0.02
C ASP A 113 14.13 13.94 0.91
N MET A 114 12.99 13.24 0.86
CA MET A 114 11.86 13.50 1.76
C MET A 114 12.26 13.27 3.23
N LEU A 115 12.87 12.14 3.55
CA LEU A 115 13.33 11.85 4.92
C LEU A 115 14.33 12.89 5.42
N TYR A 116 15.28 13.30 4.58
CA TYR A 116 16.25 14.34 4.93
C TYR A 116 15.57 15.66 5.25
N ALA A 117 14.70 16.16 4.35
CA ALA A 117 14.00 17.42 4.52
C ALA A 117 13.15 17.43 5.79
N LEU A 118 12.36 16.37 6.03
CA LEU A 118 11.50 16.26 7.20
C LEU A 118 12.32 16.22 8.51
N ARG A 119 13.41 15.43 8.55
CA ARG A 119 14.26 15.33 9.75
C ARG A 119 14.90 16.67 10.09
N MET A 120 15.44 17.39 9.10
CA MET A 120 16.06 18.70 9.33
C MET A 120 15.05 19.72 9.86
N LYS A 121 13.86 19.76 9.25
CA LYS A 121 12.80 20.65 9.70
C LYS A 121 12.31 20.30 11.10
N TYR A 122 12.10 19.02 11.37
CA TYR A 122 11.69 18.53 12.67
C TYR A 122 12.68 18.94 13.77
N VAL A 123 13.99 18.70 13.56
CA VAL A 123 15.04 19.08 14.52
C VAL A 123 15.05 20.58 14.76
N THR A 124 14.91 21.38 13.70
CA THR A 124 14.85 22.84 13.81
C THR A 124 13.71 23.27 14.72
N LEU A 125 12.50 22.75 14.49
CA LEU A 125 11.31 23.08 15.29
C LEU A 125 11.38 22.53 16.72
N ALA A 126 11.94 21.33 16.89
CA ALA A 126 12.10 20.70 18.20
C ALA A 126 13.14 21.43 19.07
N SER A 127 14.15 22.05 18.45
CA SER A 127 15.22 22.77 19.15
C SER A 127 14.87 24.23 19.48
N LEU A 128 13.79 24.77 18.89
CA LEU A 128 13.29 26.11 19.14
C LEU A 128 12.40 26.20 20.39
N LYS A 129 12.28 25.11 21.15
CA LYS A 129 11.40 24.96 22.31
C LYS A 129 12.20 24.82 23.59
#